data_AF-A0A4V6Z7S8-F1
#
_entry.id   AF-A0A4V6Z7S8-F1
#
_cell.length_a   1.000
_cell.length_b   1.000
_cell.length_c   1.000
_cell.angle_alpha   90.00
_cell.angle_beta   90.00
_cell.angle_gamma   90.00
#
_symmetry.space_group_name_H-M   'P 1'
#
loop_
_entity.id
_entity.type
_entity.pdbx_description
1 polymer ?
#
loop_
_entity_poly.entity_id
_entity_poly.type
_entity_poly.pdbx_seq_one_letter_code
_entity_poly.pdbx_strand_id
1 'polypeptide(L)'
;MPTGPQIILTLKVLVAAVTVLLVASLVALALKKPRLHGRINTVFFALTMATVIGFEALLQFVNVSATFTPEAREALRVHLWFSVPSAVLLPVMLFTGRTRRKSIHIAFGVVFAILWAGTFVTGVFFLPHN
;
A
#
# COMPACT_ATOMS: atom_id res chain seq x y z
N MET A 1 -13.65 -19.82 -6.21
CA MET A 1 -13.21 -18.41 -6.32
C MET A 1 -13.35 -17.77 -4.94
N PRO A 2 -12.42 -16.89 -4.51
CA PRO A 2 -12.57 -16.20 -3.24
C PRO A 2 -13.81 -15.31 -3.25
N THR A 3 -14.53 -15.25 -2.12
CA THR A 3 -15.74 -14.40 -1.96
C THR A 3 -15.35 -12.93 -1.71
N GLY A 4 -16.29 -12.01 -1.87
CA GLY A 4 -16.07 -10.58 -1.56
C GLY A 4 -15.45 -10.33 -0.17
N PRO A 5 -16.00 -10.90 0.91
CA PRO A 5 -15.41 -10.78 2.26
C PRO A 5 -13.99 -11.36 2.37
N GLN A 6 -13.70 -12.50 1.73
CA GLN A 6 -12.36 -13.09 1.74
C GLN A 6 -11.33 -12.22 1.01
N ILE A 7 -11.73 -11.58 -0.10
CA ILE A 7 -10.89 -10.65 -0.84
C ILE A 7 -10.57 -9.42 0.02
N ILE A 8 -11.57 -8.87 0.71
CA ILE A 8 -11.37 -7.73 1.61
C ILE A 8 -10.49 -8.11 2.80
N LEU A 9 -10.73 -9.24 3.44
CA LEU A 9 -9.91 -9.71 4.55
C LEU A 9 -8.45 -9.90 4.12
N THR A 10 -8.24 -10.46 2.93
CA THR A 10 -6.89 -10.61 2.35
C THR A 10 -6.23 -9.24 2.13
N LEU A 11 -6.95 -8.27 1.57
CA LEU A 11 -6.44 -6.90 1.39
C LEU A 11 -6.02 -6.28 2.74
N LYS A 12 -6.84 -6.43 3.78
CA LYS A 12 -6.52 -5.93 5.13
C LYS A 12 -5.22 -6.51 5.68
N VAL A 13 -5.07 -7.83 5.58
CA VAL A 13 -3.87 -8.52 6.05
C VAL A 13 -2.63 -8.04 5.28
N LEU A 14 -2.74 -7.92 3.95
CA LEU A 14 -1.65 -7.42 3.12
C LEU A 14 -1.27 -5.98 3.50
N VAL A 15 -2.23 -5.07 3.59
CA VAL A 15 -2.02 -3.65 3.97
C VAL A 15 -1.39 -3.55 5.36
N ALA A 16 -1.84 -4.35 6.33
CA ALA A 16 -1.24 -4.38 7.66
C ALA A 16 0.21 -4.88 7.62
N ALA A 17 0.48 -5.98 6.91
CA ALA A 17 1.81 -6.57 6.79
C ALA A 17 2.81 -5.59 6.14
N VAL A 18 2.43 -4.95 5.03
CA VAL A 18 3.31 -3.96 4.39
C VAL A 18 3.46 -2.70 5.24
N THR A 19 2.46 -2.32 6.05
CA THR A 19 2.60 -1.20 7.01
C THR A 19 3.61 -1.52 8.12
N VAL A 20 3.66 -2.76 8.62
CA VAL A 20 4.70 -3.19 9.56
C VAL A 20 6.09 -3.05 8.93
N LEU A 21 6.26 -3.43 7.66
CA LEU A 21 7.53 -3.23 6.96
C LEU A 21 7.90 -1.75 6.81
N LEU A 22 6.93 -0.89 6.51
CA LEU A 22 7.16 0.55 6.43
C LEU A 22 7.65 1.11 7.79
N VAL A 23 6.97 0.76 8.89
CA VAL A 23 7.39 1.16 10.24
C VAL A 23 8.78 0.64 10.56
N ALA A 24 9.07 -0.63 10.30
CA ALA A 24 10.39 -1.22 10.49
C ALA A 24 11.48 -0.50 9.67
N SER A 25 11.16 -0.07 8.45
CA SER A 25 12.05 0.70 7.59
C SER A 25 12.36 2.09 8.15
N LEU A 26 11.36 2.76 8.74
CA LEU A 26 11.55 4.05 9.42
C LEU A 26 12.36 3.89 10.71
N VAL A 27 12.12 2.83 11.48
CA VAL A 27 12.94 2.48 12.66
C VAL A 27 14.39 2.23 12.24
N ALA A 28 14.64 1.50 11.16
CA ALA A 28 16.00 1.30 10.63
C ALA A 28 16.69 2.63 10.28
N LEU A 29 15.94 3.60 9.75
CA LEU A 29 16.44 4.94 9.48
C LEU A 29 16.75 5.72 10.77
N ALA A 30 15.86 5.68 11.77
CA ALA A 30 16.07 6.29 13.09
C ALA A 30 17.30 5.71 13.80
N LEU A 31 17.56 4.41 13.63
CA LEU A 31 18.76 3.71 14.13
C LEU A 31 20.02 3.99 13.28
N LYS A 32 20.00 4.95 12.36
CA LYS A 32 21.11 5.31 11.46
C LYS A 32 21.62 4.13 10.61
N LYS A 33 20.74 3.19 10.23
CA LYS A 33 21.05 2.04 9.35
C LYS A 33 20.45 2.23 7.95
N PRO A 34 20.98 3.14 7.11
CA PRO A 34 20.38 3.48 5.80
C PRO A 34 20.40 2.31 4.81
N ARG A 35 21.37 1.39 4.92
CA ARG A 35 21.40 0.16 4.11
C ARG A 35 20.23 -0.77 4.43
N LEU A 36 19.86 -0.88 5.71
CA LEU A 36 18.73 -1.70 6.14
C LEU A 36 17.41 -1.07 5.70
N HIS A 37 17.25 0.25 5.88
CA HIS A 37 16.12 1.02 5.34
C HIS A 37 15.90 0.77 3.85
N GLY A 38 16.97 0.87 3.03
CA GLY A 38 16.88 0.61 1.59
C GLY A 38 16.49 -0.84 1.23
N ARG A 39 16.99 -1.83 1.99
CA ARG A 39 16.62 -3.25 1.79
C ARG A 39 15.16 -3.50 2.13
N ILE A 40 14.69 -3.03 3.30
CA ILE A 40 13.30 -3.17 3.72
C ILE A 40 12.37 -2.45 2.73
N ASN A 41 12.71 -1.23 2.31
CA ASN A 41 11.91 -0.50 1.32
C ASN A 41 11.84 -1.20 -0.04
N THR A 42 12.87 -1.95 -0.43
CA THR A 42 12.81 -2.74 -1.67
C THR A 42 11.83 -3.91 -1.54
N VAL A 43 11.82 -4.59 -0.38
CA VAL A 43 10.85 -5.66 -0.10
C VAL A 43 9.43 -5.10 -0.01
N PHE A 44 9.25 -4.01 0.74
CA PHE A 44 8.00 -3.28 0.84
C PHE A 44 7.45 -2.91 -0.55
N PHE A 45 8.28 -2.26 -1.38
CA PHE A 45 7.94 -1.92 -2.75
C PHE A 45 7.48 -3.15 -3.56
N ALA A 46 8.27 -4.23 -3.55
CA ALA A 46 7.97 -5.43 -4.32
C ALA A 46 6.62 -6.06 -3.90
N LEU A 47 6.36 -6.16 -2.59
CA LEU A 47 5.10 -6.71 -2.06
C LEU A 47 3.91 -5.80 -2.37
N THR A 48 4.06 -4.47 -2.26
CA THR A 48 3.00 -3.54 -2.64
C THR A 48 2.69 -3.63 -4.13
N MET A 49 3.71 -3.64 -5.00
CA MET A 49 3.49 -3.78 -6.44
C MET A 49 2.87 -5.13 -6.81
N ALA A 50 3.31 -6.22 -6.16
CA ALA A 50 2.70 -7.53 -6.34
C ALA A 50 1.22 -7.52 -5.92
N THR A 51 0.87 -6.82 -4.84
CA THR A 51 -0.52 -6.64 -4.40
C THR A 51 -1.33 -5.87 -5.43
N VAL A 52 -0.83 -4.73 -5.93
CA VAL A 52 -1.52 -3.92 -6.95
C VAL A 52 -1.75 -4.72 -8.23
N ILE A 53 -0.72 -5.38 -8.74
CA ILE A 53 -0.81 -6.19 -9.97
C ILE A 53 -1.74 -7.40 -9.76
N GLY A 54 -1.63 -8.08 -8.62
CA GLY A 54 -2.47 -9.23 -8.30
C GLY A 54 -3.95 -8.84 -8.19
N PHE A 55 -4.26 -7.69 -7.58
CA PHE A 55 -5.63 -7.18 -7.53
C PHE A 55 -6.15 -6.74 -8.90
N GLU A 56 -5.33 -6.06 -9.71
CA GLU A 56 -5.70 -5.70 -11.08
C GLU A 56 -6.02 -6.95 -11.91
N ALA A 57 -5.17 -7.97 -11.87
CA ALA A 57 -5.43 -9.24 -12.54
C ALA A 57 -6.74 -9.88 -12.04
N LEU A 58 -6.95 -9.94 -10.72
CA LEU A 58 -8.18 -10.48 -10.15
C LEU A 58 -9.44 -9.75 -10.66
N LEU A 59 -9.39 -8.43 -10.78
CA LEU A 59 -10.50 -7.61 -11.30
C LEU A 59 -10.75 -7.83 -12.80
N GLN A 60 -9.72 -8.16 -13.57
CA GLN A 60 -9.86 -8.47 -15.00
C GLN A 60 -10.50 -9.85 -15.25
N PHE A 61 -10.24 -10.83 -14.37
CA PHE A 61 -10.77 -12.20 -14.52
C PHE A 61 -12.06 -12.46 -13.75
N VAL A 62 -12.35 -11.65 -12.72
CA VAL A 62 -13.52 -11.83 -11.85
C VAL A 62 -14.23 -10.48 -11.73
N ASN A 63 -15.55 -10.47 -11.96
CA ASN A 63 -16.37 -9.29 -11.65
C ASN A 63 -16.59 -9.19 -10.13
N VAL A 64 -15.51 -8.95 -9.38
CA VAL A 64 -15.53 -8.82 -7.92
C VAL A 64 -16.46 -7.67 -7.52
N SER A 65 -16.56 -6.62 -8.34
CA SER A 65 -17.43 -5.48 -8.10
C SER A 65 -18.92 -5.85 -7.97
N ALA A 66 -19.37 -6.90 -8.66
CA ALA A 66 -20.73 -7.42 -8.54
C ALA A 66 -20.98 -8.12 -7.19
N THR A 67 -19.93 -8.54 -6.49
CA THR A 67 -20.03 -9.22 -5.18
C THR A 67 -20.01 -8.26 -3.99
N PHE A 68 -19.75 -6.96 -4.23
CA PHE A 68 -19.75 -5.93 -3.18
C PHE A 68 -21.11 -5.24 -3.06
N THR A 69 -21.53 -5.00 -1.80
CA THR A 69 -22.67 -4.12 -1.49
C THR A 69 -22.36 -2.67 -1.88
N PRO A 70 -23.36 -1.79 -2.04
CA PRO A 70 -23.13 -0.38 -2.33
C PRO A 70 -22.18 0.31 -1.34
N GLU A 71 -22.31 0.00 -0.05
CA GLU A 71 -21.50 0.55 1.03
C GLU A 71 -20.03 0.08 0.92
N ALA A 72 -19.83 -1.19 0.61
CA ALA A 72 -18.49 -1.75 0.39
C ALA A 72 -17.80 -1.13 -0.83
N ARG A 73 -18.55 -0.83 -1.91
CA ARG A 73 -18.00 -0.14 -3.09
C ARG A 73 -17.62 1.30 -2.78
N GLU A 74 -18.41 2.01 -2.00
CA GLU A 74 -18.09 3.38 -1.59
C GLU A 74 -16.83 3.41 -0.70
N ALA A 75 -16.76 2.53 0.31
CA ALA A 75 -15.58 2.41 1.16
C ALA A 75 -14.32 2.05 0.35
N LEU A 76 -14.43 1.14 -0.62
CA LEU A 76 -13.34 0.80 -1.54
C LEU A 76 -12.93 2.00 -2.40
N ARG A 77 -13.88 2.78 -2.91
CA ARG A 77 -13.57 3.99 -3.69
C ARG A 77 -12.79 5.01 -2.84
N VAL A 78 -13.21 5.23 -1.59
CA VAL A 78 -12.48 6.12 -0.66
C VAL A 78 -11.07 5.59 -0.41
N HIS A 79 -10.91 4.28 -0.19
CA HIS A 79 -9.59 3.67 -0.03
C HIS A 79 -8.68 3.89 -1.25
N LEU A 80 -9.22 3.72 -2.47
CA LEU A 80 -8.47 3.90 -3.72
C LEU A 80 -7.95 5.33 -3.93
N TRP A 81 -8.67 6.34 -3.44
CA TRP A 81 -8.21 7.74 -3.48
C TRP A 81 -6.91 7.98 -2.71
N PHE A 82 -6.62 7.14 -1.70
CA PHE A 82 -5.35 7.18 -0.98
C PHE A 82 -4.32 6.20 -1.57
N SER A 83 -4.75 4.97 -1.84
CA SER A 83 -3.84 3.88 -2.19
C SER A 83 -3.26 4.00 -3.60
N VAL A 84 -4.03 4.48 -4.57
CA VAL A 84 -3.55 4.66 -5.95
C VAL A 84 -2.46 5.73 -6.01
N PRO A 85 -2.64 6.96 -5.48
CA PRO A 85 -1.56 7.93 -5.41
C PRO A 85 -0.34 7.42 -4.63
N SER A 86 -0.53 6.73 -3.51
CA SER A 86 0.57 6.09 -2.76
C SER A 86 1.37 5.12 -3.62
N ALA A 87 0.70 4.25 -4.39
CA ALA A 87 1.35 3.29 -5.28
C ALA A 87 2.16 3.97 -6.39
N VAL A 88 1.68 5.09 -6.94
CA VAL A 88 2.39 5.86 -7.97
C VAL A 88 3.66 6.53 -7.40
N LEU A 89 3.64 6.97 -6.14
CA LEU A 89 4.81 7.58 -5.51
C LEU A 89 5.95 6.57 -5.25
N LEU A 90 5.61 5.29 -5.08
CA LEU A 90 6.58 4.27 -4.70
C LEU A 90 7.74 4.08 -5.70
N PRO A 91 7.50 3.95 -7.03
CA PRO A 91 8.57 3.93 -8.01
C PRO A 91 9.46 5.18 -7.97
N VAL A 92 8.85 6.35 -7.81
CA VAL A 92 9.57 7.64 -7.73
C VAL A 92 10.49 7.66 -6.50
N MET A 93 9.98 7.21 -5.35
CA MET A 93 10.77 7.11 -4.12
C MET A 93 11.90 6.08 -4.22
N LEU A 94 11.66 4.93 -4.85
CA LEU A 94 12.69 3.92 -5.07
C LEU A 94 13.81 4.46 -5.97
N PHE A 95 13.45 5.14 -7.07
CA PHE A 95 14.40 5.74 -7.99
C PHE A 95 15.22 6.87 -7.33
N THR A 96 14.55 7.80 -6.65
CA THR A 96 15.22 8.94 -5.97
C THR A 96 16.10 8.47 -4.81
N GLY A 97 15.69 7.42 -4.08
CA GLY A 97 16.50 6.79 -3.04
C GLY A 97 17.78 6.13 -3.59
N ARG A 98 17.67 5.39 -4.71
CA ARG A 98 18.83 4.75 -5.37
C ARG A 98 19.80 5.76 -5.96
N THR A 99 19.29 6.86 -6.52
CA THR A 99 20.11 7.96 -7.09
C THR A 99 20.61 8.96 -6.04
N ARG A 100 20.38 8.70 -4.75
CA ARG A 100 20.82 9.53 -3.60
C ARG A 100 20.31 10.98 -3.64
N ARG A 101 19.19 11.24 -4.30
CA ARG A 101 18.54 12.57 -4.37
C ARG A 101 17.74 12.84 -3.09
N LYS A 102 18.43 13.08 -1.98
CA LYS A 102 17.85 13.09 -0.62
C LYS A 102 16.68 14.06 -0.43
N SER A 103 16.81 15.31 -0.86
CA SER A 103 15.75 16.32 -0.67
C SER A 103 14.45 15.90 -1.35
N ILE A 104 14.55 15.46 -2.62
CA ILE A 104 13.41 14.97 -3.40
C ILE A 104 12.81 13.70 -2.76
N HIS A 105 13.66 12.76 -2.34
CA HIS A 105 13.22 11.54 -1.68
C HIS A 105 12.46 11.81 -0.39
N ILE A 106 12.94 12.77 0.43
CA ILE A 106 12.29 13.16 1.68
C ILE A 106 10.95 13.85 1.39
N ALA A 107 10.90 14.77 0.43
CA ALA A 107 9.65 15.45 0.06
C ALA A 107 8.57 14.44 -0.37
N PHE A 108 8.91 13.51 -1.27
CA PHE A 108 7.98 12.44 -1.65
C PHE A 108 7.67 11.49 -0.49
N GLY A 109 8.63 11.21 0.39
CA GLY A 109 8.42 10.39 1.58
C GLY A 109 7.39 10.96 2.55
N VAL A 110 7.36 12.29 2.72
CA VAL A 110 6.34 12.96 3.55
C VAL A 110 4.96 12.85 2.90
N VAL A 111 4.84 13.17 1.61
CA VAL A 111 3.58 13.05 0.87
C VAL A 111 3.07 11.60 0.90
N PHE A 112 3.97 10.65 0.67
CA PHE A 112 3.68 9.22 0.74
C PHE A 112 3.19 8.82 2.13
N ALA A 113 3.81 9.28 3.20
CA ALA A 113 3.40 8.95 4.56
C ALA A 113 1.96 9.41 4.87
N ILE A 114 1.57 10.61 4.41
CA ILE A 114 0.20 11.13 4.55
C ILE A 114 -0.80 10.25 3.81
N LEU A 115 -0.52 9.95 2.53
CA LEU A 115 -1.37 9.10 1.70
C LEU A 115 -1.43 7.65 2.23
N TRP A 116 -0.31 7.14 2.72
CA TRP A 116 -0.23 5.79 3.29
C TRP A 116 -1.02 5.68 4.59
N ALA A 117 -1.00 6.70 5.44
CA ALA A 117 -1.84 6.74 6.64
C ALA A 117 -3.33 6.62 6.26
N GLY A 118 -3.77 7.37 5.23
CA GLY A 118 -5.12 7.22 4.69
C GLY A 118 -5.40 5.82 4.13
N THR A 119 -4.45 5.24 3.38
CA THR A 119 -4.53 3.87 2.85
C THR A 119 -4.70 2.83 3.97
N PHE A 120 -3.89 2.93 5.02
CA PHE A 120 -3.96 2.03 6.18
C PHE A 120 -5.28 2.18 6.93
N VAL A 121 -5.68 3.42 7.25
CA VAL A 121 -6.90 3.68 8.03
C VAL A 121 -8.14 3.17 7.28
N THR A 122 -8.29 3.56 6.02
CA THR A 122 -9.44 3.16 5.19
C THR A 122 -9.41 1.66 4.87
N GLY A 123 -8.24 1.10 4.60
CA GLY A 123 -8.10 -0.31 4.24
C GLY A 123 -8.40 -1.23 5.42
N VAL A 124 -7.78 -0.98 6.58
CA VAL A 124 -7.86 -1.88 7.75
C VAL A 124 -9.16 -1.70 8.52
N PHE A 125 -9.59 -0.46 8.75
CA PHE A 125 -10.71 -0.19 9.65
C PHE A 125 -12.05 0.01 8.92
N PHE A 126 -12.07 0.56 7.70
CA PHE A 126 -13.34 0.96 7.06
C PHE A 126 -13.90 -0.08 6.08
N LEU A 127 -13.05 -0.94 5.48
CA LEU A 127 -13.56 -1.96 4.56
C LEU A 127 -14.36 -3.04 5.33
N PRO A 128 -15.63 -3.33 4.95
CA PRO A 128 -16.43 -4.36 5.60
C PRO A 128 -15.96 -5.76 5.20
N HIS A 129 -15.88 -6.69 6.13
CA HIS A 129 -15.36 -8.05 5.87
C HIS A 129 -16.22 -9.16 6.50
N ASN A 130 -17.44 -8.80 6.90
CA ASN A 130 -18.45 -9.68 7.50
C ASN A 130 -19.62 -9.85 6.55
#